data_AF-A0A2G1W9M3-F1
#
_entry.id   AF-A0A2G1W9M3-F1
#
_cell.length_a   1.000
_cell.length_b   1.000
_cell.length_c   1.000
_cell.angle_alpha   90.00
_cell.angle_beta   90.00
_cell.angle_gamma   90.00
#
_symmetry.space_group_name_H-M   'P 1'
#
loop_
_entity.id
_entity.type
_entity.pdbx_description
1 polymer ?
#
loop_
_entity_poly.entity_id
_entity_poly.type
_entity_poly.pdbx_seq_one_letter_code
_entity_poly.pdbx_strand_id
1 'polypeptide(L)' 'MAKNHLTLQHSEGIIVQAAAQIYSGYLASGRVGEDDNAHWMRQSIKEAIAIAKGVDDAVISDREVN' A
#
# COMPACT_ATOMS: atom_id res chain seq x y z
N MET A 1 -21.11 21.23 7.72
CA MET A 1 -20.11 20.43 6.99
C MET A 1 -20.34 18.97 7.34
N ALA A 2 -20.85 18.15 6.43
CA ALA A 2 -21.00 16.71 6.67
C ALA A 2 -19.59 16.10 6.75
N LYS A 3 -19.23 15.52 7.91
CA LYS A 3 -17.99 14.72 8.02
C LYS A 3 -18.24 13.43 7.24
N ASN A 4 -17.73 13.36 6.02
CA ASN A 4 -17.63 12.09 5.29
C ASN A 4 -16.59 11.23 6.01
N HIS A 5 -17.06 10.45 6.99
CA HIS A 5 -16.25 9.41 7.60
C HIS A 5 -16.02 8.34 6.52
N LEU A 6 -14.79 8.28 6.01
CA LEU A 6 -14.39 7.23 5.08
C LEU A 6 -14.38 5.90 5.85
N THR A 7 -15.30 5.00 5.53
CA THR A 7 -15.31 3.65 6.11
C THR A 7 -14.60 2.72 5.15
N LEU A 8 -13.41 2.26 5.55
CA LEU A 8 -12.64 1.24 4.84
C LEU A 8 -12.88 -0.12 5.47
N GLN A 9 -12.87 -1.18 4.66
CA GLN A 9 -12.71 -2.54 5.17
C GLN A 9 -11.36 -2.69 5.87
N HIS A 10 -11.24 -3.66 6.77
CA HIS A 10 -10.00 -3.86 7.53
C HIS A 10 -8.79 -4.10 6.62
N SER A 11 -8.95 -4.95 5.59
CA SER A 11 -7.93 -5.22 4.57
C SER A 11 -7.54 -3.97 3.79
N GLU A 12 -8.52 -3.15 3.38
CA GLU A 12 -8.27 -1.87 2.71
C GLU A 12 -7.47 -0.91 3.61
N GLY A 13 -7.78 -0.88 4.92
CA GLY A 13 -7.02 -0.11 5.90
C GLY A 13 -5.55 -0.55 6.02
N ILE A 14 -5.29 -1.86 6.01
CA ILE A 14 -3.92 -2.41 6.01
C ILE A 14 -3.16 -1.98 4.75
N ILE A 15 -3.79 -2.12 3.58
CA ILE A 15 -3.18 -1.73 2.30
C ILE A 15 -2.87 -0.23 2.29
N VAL A 16 -3.78 0.61 2.79
CA VAL A 16 -3.56 2.06 2.90
C VAL A 16 -2.37 2.38 3.80
N GLN A 17 -2.24 1.72 4.96
CA GLN A 17 -1.11 1.92 5.87
C GLN A 17 0.22 1.52 5.23
N ALA A 18 0.28 0.35 4.58
CA ALA A 18 1.48 -0.09 3.88
C ALA A 18 1.86 0.87 2.73
N ALA A 19 0.88 1.28 1.93
CA ALA A 19 1.08 2.24 0.85
C ALA A 19 1.58 3.60 1.36
N ALA A 20 1.04 4.09 2.48
CA ALA A 20 1.51 5.32 3.12
C ALA A 20 2.99 5.22 3.53
N GLN A 21 3.40 4.08 4.08
CA GLN A 21 4.79 3.86 4.49
C GLN A 21 5.75 3.81 3.29
N ILE A 22 5.36 3.15 2.20
CA ILE A 22 6.12 3.14 0.94
C ILE A 22 6.25 4.56 0.38
N TYR A 23 5.14 5.29 0.34
CA TYR A 23 5.10 6.67 -0.16
C TYR A 23 5.99 7.61 0.66
N SER A 24 5.97 7.48 1.99
CA SER A 24 6.89 8.21 2.87
C SER A 24 8.36 7.91 2.56
N GLY A 25 8.68 6.66 2.21
CA GLY A 25 10.02 6.29 1.71
C GLY A 25 10.38 7.05 0.42
N TYR A 26 9.46 7.15 -0.53
CA TYR A 26 9.68 7.92 -1.75
C TYR A 26 9.91 9.41 -1.48
N LEU A 27 9.10 10.02 -0.61
CA LEU A 27 9.29 11.40 -0.18
C LEU A 27 10.66 11.61 0.47
N ALA A 28 11.02 10.78 1.45
CA ALA A 28 12.30 10.88 2.17
C ALA A 28 13.51 10.70 1.25
N SER A 29 13.38 9.92 0.18
CA SER A 29 14.44 9.71 -0.83
C SER A 29 14.54 10.82 -1.88
N GLY A 30 13.66 11.84 -1.85
CA GLY A 30 13.64 12.91 -2.84
C GLY A 30 13.11 12.49 -4.22
N ARG A 31 12.43 11.35 -4.33
CA ARG A 31 11.89 10.84 -5.60
C ARG A 31 10.60 11.53 -6.04
N VAL A 32 9.86 12.11 -5.10
CA VAL A 32 8.58 12.77 -5.38
C VAL A 32 8.83 14.25 -5.68
N GLY A 33 8.76 14.62 -6.96
CA GLY A 33 8.73 16.02 -7.38
C GLY A 33 7.37 16.68 -7.07
N GLU A 34 7.32 18.03 -7.14
CA GLU A 34 6.12 18.81 -6.81
C GLU A 34 4.87 18.38 -7.60
N ASP A 35 5.04 18.02 -8.88
CA ASP A 35 3.93 17.59 -9.76
C ASP A 35 3.72 16.07 -9.82
N ASP A 36 4.62 15.28 -9.22
CA ASP A 36 4.62 13.81 -9.34
C ASP A 36 3.93 13.08 -8.18
N ASN A 37 3.37 13.82 -7.22
CA ASN A 37 2.69 13.26 -6.04
C ASN A 37 1.67 12.17 -6.39
N ALA A 38 0.83 12.41 -7.40
CA ALA A 38 -0.21 11.48 -7.80
C ALA A 38 0.34 10.19 -8.43
N HIS A 39 1.47 10.28 -9.15
CA HIS A 39 2.15 9.13 -9.73
C HIS A 39 2.67 8.20 -8.63
N TRP A 40 3.46 8.76 -7.70
CA TRP A 40 4.10 8.00 -6.63
C TRP A 40 3.10 7.46 -5.61
N MET A 41 2.00 8.17 -5.36
CA MET A 41 0.93 7.66 -4.51
C MET A 41 0.25 6.43 -5.13
N ARG A 42 -0.10 6.49 -6.43
CA ARG A 42 -0.65 5.32 -7.15
C ARG A 42 0.35 4.16 -7.18
N GLN A 43 1.63 4.46 -7.34
CA GLN A 43 2.67 3.44 -7.37
C GLN A 43 2.81 2.74 -6.01
N SER A 44 2.81 3.51 -4.92
CA SER A 44 2.89 2.97 -3.55
C SER A 44 1.72 2.05 -3.22
N ILE A 45 0.52 2.37 -3.70
CA ILE A 45 -0.67 1.50 -3.56
C ILE A 45 -0.48 0.17 -4.33
N LYS A 46 0.00 0.23 -5.57
CA LYS A 46 0.26 -0.97 -6.38
C LYS A 46 1.30 -1.89 -5.72
N GLU A 47 2.34 -1.30 -5.17
CA GLU A 47 3.41 -2.05 -4.50
C GLU A 47 2.94 -2.66 -3.18
N ALA A 48 2.14 -1.94 -2.39
CA ALA A 48 1.50 -2.50 -1.19
C ALA A 48 0.63 -3.72 -1.53
N ILE A 49 -0.16 -3.65 -2.61
CA ILE A 49 -0.96 -4.79 -3.10
C ILE A 49 -0.06 -5.94 -3.56
N ALA A 50 1.04 -5.66 -4.26
CA ALA A 50 1.98 -6.69 -4.71
C ALA A 50 2.64 -7.42 -3.53
N ILE A 51 3.02 -6.68 -2.48
CA ILE A 51 3.54 -7.26 -1.23
C ILE A 51 2.48 -8.16 -0.59
N ALA A 52 1.25 -7.66 -0.44
CA ALA A 52 0.17 -8.44 0.17
C ALA A 52 -0.09 -9.76 -0.57
N LYS A 53 -0.08 -9.73 -1.91
CA LYS A 53 -0.19 -10.94 -2.74
C LYS A 53 1.00 -11.88 -2.56
N GLY A 54 2.22 -11.36 -2.56
CA GLY A 54 3.42 -12.20 -2.36
C GLY A 54 3.45 -12.86 -0.98
N VAL A 55 2.94 -12.19 0.06
CA VAL A 55 2.78 -12.79 1.39
C VAL A 55 1.73 -13.89 1.38
N ASP A 56 0.58 -13.67 0.74
CA ASP A 56 -0.48 -14.69 0.60
C ASP A 56 0.04 -15.94 -0.14
N ASP A 57 0.70 -15.75 -1.28
CA ASP A 57 1.30 -16.82 -2.07
C ASP A 57 2.34 -17.61 -1.25
N ALA A 58 3.20 -16.93 -0.49
CA ALA A 58 4.21 -17.57 0.35
C ALA A 58 3.59 -18.39 1.49
N VAL A 59 2.58 -17.83 2.16
CA VAL A 59 1.90 -18.52 3.27
C VAL A 59 1.09 -19.72 2.79
N ILE A 60 0.46 -19.64 1.61
CA ILE A 60 -0.23 -20.78 0.98
C ILE A 60 0.79 -21.85 0.62
N SER A 61 1.90 -21.47 -0.05
CA SER A 61 2.96 -22.42 -0.41
C SER A 61 3.52 -23.15 0.81
N ASP A 62 3.74 -22.46 1.94
CA ASP A 62 4.22 -23.09 3.18
C ASP A 62 3.20 -24.09 3.78
N ARG A 63 1.91 -23.88 3.52
CA ARG A 63 0.83 -24.77 3.99
C ARG A 63 0.61 -25.98 3.09
N GLU A 64 0.92 -25.90 1.80
CA GLU A 64 0.78 -27.03 0.87
C GLU A 64 1.95 -28.03 0.95
N VAL A 65 3.09 -27.63 1.51
CA VAL A 65 4.29 -28.46 1.62
C VAL A 65 4.34 -29.31 2.91
N ASN A 66 3.32 -29.24 3.78
CA ASN A 66 3.22 -30.01 5.02
C ASN A 66 2.08 -31.03 5.04
#